data_AF-A0A957IE74-F1
#
_entry.id   AF-A0A957IE74-F1
#
_cell.length_a   1.000
_cell.length_b   1.000
_cell.length_c   1.000
_cell.angle_alpha   90.00
_cell.angle_beta   90.00
_cell.angle_gamma   90.00
#
_symmetry.space_group_name_H-M   'P 1'
#
loop_
_entity.id
_entity.type
_entity.pdbx_description
1 polymer ?
#
loop_
_entity_poly.entity_id
_entity_poly.type
_entity_poly.pdbx_seq_one_letter_code
_entity_poly.pdbx_strand_id
1 'polypeptide(L)'
;MQRIDIYPTRRHGDFLLRAGRPYPFGATFVPGGVNFAVFSRYATSCTLVLFEKGTADPVVEIPFPEEFRIGNVFSMVVFDLDYEIIEYGLRMDGPNQPHLGQHFNKEIILLDPYAKA
;
A
#
# COMPACT_ATOMS: atom_id res chain seq x y z
N MET A 1 27.54 5.09 10.14
CA MET A 1 26.42 6.05 9.99
C MET A 1 25.13 5.25 9.90
N GLN A 2 24.46 4.97 11.03
CA GLN A 2 23.16 4.30 11.01
C GLN A 2 22.14 5.25 10.39
N ARG A 3 21.48 4.78 9.34
CA ARG A 3 20.50 5.54 8.58
C ARG A 3 19.25 5.72 9.46
N ILE A 4 18.85 6.97 9.71
CA ILE A 4 17.75 7.34 10.64
C ILE A 4 16.39 6.84 10.12
N ASP A 5 16.31 6.45 8.84
CA ASP A 5 15.14 5.99 8.12
C ASP A 5 14.78 4.50 8.30
N ILE A 6 15.32 3.81 9.31
CA ILE A 6 15.03 2.37 9.57
C ILE A 6 13.98 2.11 10.65
N TYR A 7 13.53 3.14 11.37
CA TYR A 7 12.60 2.95 12.49
C TYR A 7 11.15 3.20 12.08
N PRO A 8 10.18 2.43 12.62
CA PRO A 8 8.76 2.72 12.47
C PRO A 8 8.41 4.12 13.02
N THR A 9 7.53 4.83 12.33
CA THR A 9 7.02 6.14 12.75
C THR A 9 5.54 6.14 13.08
N ARG A 10 4.82 5.09 12.65
CA ARG A 10 3.38 4.89 12.84
C ARG A 10 3.12 3.44 13.24
N ARG A 11 1.96 3.19 13.83
CA ARG A 11 1.44 1.85 14.13
C ARG A 11 -0.02 1.80 13.69
N HIS A 12 -0.42 0.70 13.07
CA HIS A 12 -1.80 0.39 12.71
C HIS A 12 -2.12 -1.04 13.19
N GLY A 13 -2.87 -1.16 14.29
CA GLY A 13 -2.99 -2.45 14.98
C GLY A 13 -1.62 -2.99 15.39
N ASP A 14 -1.31 -4.20 14.96
CA ASP A 14 -0.01 -4.85 15.20
C ASP A 14 1.06 -4.49 14.15
N PHE A 15 0.68 -3.78 13.09
CA PHE A 15 1.58 -3.43 12.00
C PHE A 15 2.34 -2.13 12.30
N LEU A 16 3.66 -2.21 12.19
CA LEU A 16 4.56 -1.07 12.29
C LEU A 16 4.79 -0.50 10.90
N LEU A 17 4.68 0.83 10.78
CA LEU A 17 4.65 1.52 9.49
C LEU A 17 5.61 2.71 9.47
N ARG A 18 6.05 3.09 8.27
CA ARG A 18 6.65 4.39 8.00
C ARG A 18 6.42 4.84 6.56
N ALA A 19 6.73 6.11 6.29
CA ALA A 19 6.74 6.65 4.94
C ALA A 19 7.67 5.81 4.05
N GLY A 20 7.13 5.40 2.90
CA GLY A 20 7.84 4.62 1.90
C GLY A 20 8.71 5.47 0.98
N ARG A 21 9.32 4.79 0.02
CA ARG A 21 9.94 5.43 -1.14
C ARG A 21 8.99 5.31 -2.32
N PRO A 22 8.83 6.37 -3.14
CA PRO A 22 7.91 6.35 -4.27
C PRO A 22 8.40 5.45 -5.42
N TYR A 23 9.66 5.00 -5.35
CA TYR A 23 10.27 4.08 -6.29
C TYR A 23 11.14 3.04 -5.57
N PRO A 24 11.26 1.83 -6.14
CA PRO A 24 10.52 1.33 -7.30
C PRO A 24 9.03 1.12 -7.01
N PHE A 25 8.20 1.06 -8.07
CA PHE A 25 6.77 0.75 -7.93
C PHE A 25 6.52 -0.72 -7.60
N GLY A 26 5.35 -0.99 -7.03
CA GLY A 26 4.94 -2.29 -6.53
C GLY A 26 5.46 -2.59 -5.14
N ALA A 27 5.40 -3.86 -4.75
CA ALA A 27 6.04 -4.38 -3.54
C ALA A 27 7.55 -4.59 -3.77
N THR A 28 8.36 -4.06 -2.87
CA THR A 28 9.83 -4.19 -2.89
C THR A 28 10.38 -4.45 -1.50
N PHE A 29 11.20 -5.48 -1.38
CA PHE A 29 11.91 -5.80 -0.15
C PHE A 29 12.87 -4.67 0.26
N VAL A 30 12.77 -4.29 1.52
CA VAL A 30 13.66 -3.32 2.17
C VAL A 30 14.15 -3.91 3.49
N PRO A 31 15.26 -3.40 4.06
CA PRO A 31 15.68 -3.85 5.39
C PRO A 31 14.54 -3.69 6.41
N GLY A 32 14.13 -4.81 7.02
CA GLY A 32 13.09 -4.87 8.05
C GLY A 32 11.65 -4.93 7.54
N GLY A 33 11.39 -4.98 6.23
CA GLY A 33 10.01 -5.07 5.75
C GLY A 33 9.82 -4.96 4.25
N VAL A 34 8.62 -4.56 3.84
CA VAL A 34 8.24 -4.41 2.43
C VAL A 34 7.79 -2.97 2.19
N ASN A 35 8.37 -2.33 1.17
CA ASN A 35 7.93 -1.06 0.64
C ASN A 35 6.88 -1.29 -0.45
N PHE A 36 5.70 -0.73 -0.28
CA PHE A 36 4.65 -0.66 -1.29
C PHE A 36 4.65 0.73 -1.89
N ALA A 37 4.67 0.83 -3.23
CA ALA A 37 4.58 2.11 -3.92
C ALA A 37 3.66 2.00 -5.15
N VAL A 38 2.58 2.78 -5.18
CA VAL A 38 1.62 2.77 -6.27
C VAL A 38 1.28 4.18 -6.73
N PHE A 39 1.31 4.38 -8.05
CA PHE A 39 0.91 5.64 -8.68
C PHE A 39 -0.61 5.71 -8.88
N SER A 40 -1.22 6.80 -8.43
CA SER A 40 -2.56 7.17 -8.84
C SER A 40 -2.75 8.69 -8.77
N ARG A 41 -2.99 9.31 -9.93
CA ARG A 41 -3.16 10.77 -10.04
C ARG A 41 -4.44 11.27 -9.38
N TYR A 42 -5.54 10.53 -9.55
CA TYR A 42 -6.88 10.99 -9.19
C TYR A 42 -7.45 10.32 -7.95
N ALA A 43 -6.77 9.30 -7.40
CA ALA A 43 -7.19 8.72 -6.12
C ALA A 43 -7.09 9.76 -5.01
N THR A 44 -8.14 9.81 -4.19
CA THR A 44 -8.23 10.63 -2.98
C THR A 44 -7.67 9.87 -1.77
N SER A 45 -7.81 8.54 -1.76
CA SER A 45 -7.20 7.67 -0.76
C SER A 45 -6.78 6.33 -1.37
N CYS A 46 -5.87 5.65 -0.69
CA CYS A 46 -5.42 4.31 -1.02
C CYS A 46 -5.37 3.49 0.27
N THR A 47 -5.74 2.22 0.20
CA THR A 47 -5.66 1.28 1.33
C THR A 47 -4.95 0.02 0.85
N LEU A 48 -3.92 -0.39 1.60
CA LEU A 48 -3.25 -1.67 1.43
C LEU A 48 -4.11 -2.75 2.10
N VAL A 49 -4.49 -3.77 1.34
CA VAL A 49 -5.26 -4.91 1.84
C VAL A 49 -4.34 -6.11 1.89
N LEU A 50 -4.18 -6.72 3.06
CA LEU A 50 -3.33 -7.90 3.24
C LEU A 50 -4.21 -9.13 3.49
N PHE A 51 -3.78 -10.25 2.93
CA PHE A 51 -4.44 -11.55 3.02
C PHE A 51 -3.44 -12.58 3.51
N GLU A 52 -3.93 -13.59 4.23
CA GLU A 52 -3.20 -14.84 4.35
C GLU A 52 -3.28 -15.58 3.01
N LYS A 53 -2.19 -16.23 2.63
CA LYS A 53 -2.09 -16.90 1.34
C LYS A 53 -3.20 -17.94 1.16
N GLY A 54 -3.99 -17.77 0.10
CA GLY A 54 -5.10 -18.66 -0.21
C GLY A 54 -6.40 -18.41 0.58
N THR A 55 -6.48 -17.33 1.37
CA THR A 55 -7.73 -16.90 2.01
C THR A 55 -8.44 -15.84 1.16
N ALA A 56 -9.77 -15.88 1.17
CA ALA A 56 -10.57 -14.87 0.48
C ALA A 56 -10.75 -13.58 1.30
N ASP A 57 -10.76 -13.72 2.63
CA ASP A 57 -11.00 -12.62 3.55
C ASP A 57 -9.70 -11.88 3.88
N PRO A 58 -9.71 -10.52 3.88
CA PRO A 58 -8.58 -9.73 4.34
C PRO A 58 -8.27 -9.98 5.82
N VAL A 59 -6.98 -10.08 6.14
CA VAL A 59 -6.49 -10.12 7.52
C VAL A 59 -6.41 -8.70 8.09
N VAL A 60 -6.01 -7.73 7.26
CA VAL A 60 -5.94 -6.33 7.65
C VAL A 60 -6.10 -5.40 6.45
N GLU A 61 -6.69 -4.23 6.69
CA GLU A 61 -6.77 -3.13 5.74
C GLU A 61 -6.05 -1.90 6.33
N ILE A 62 -4.93 -1.51 5.74
CA ILE A 62 -4.06 -0.43 6.22
C ILE A 62 -4.21 0.78 5.29
N PRO A 63 -4.92 1.84 5.70
CA PRO A 63 -5.02 3.05 4.89
C PRO A 63 -3.66 3.74 4.81
N PHE A 64 -3.27 4.21 3.63
CA PHE A 64 -2.08 5.03 3.46
C PHE A 64 -2.34 6.41 4.08
N PRO A 65 -1.56 6.84 5.09
CA PRO A 65 -1.63 8.20 5.61
C PRO A 65 -1.36 9.23 4.51
N GLU A 66 -1.97 10.41 4.60
CA GLU A 66 -1.81 11.48 3.61
C GLU A 66 -0.33 11.90 3.49
N GLU A 67 0.38 11.96 4.62
CA GLU A 67 1.81 12.27 4.68
C GLU A 67 2.72 11.19 4.07
N PHE A 68 2.18 10.00 3.76
CA PHE A 68 2.91 8.91 3.07
C PHE A 68 2.73 8.97 1.55
N ARG A 69 2.07 10.03 1.05
CA ARG A 69 1.93 10.32 -0.38
C ARG A 69 2.96 11.34 -0.84
N ILE A 70 3.78 10.97 -1.81
CA ILE A 70 4.77 11.86 -2.44
C ILE A 70 4.29 12.15 -3.86
N GLY A 71 3.79 13.37 -4.09
CA GLY A 71 3.14 13.74 -5.34
C GLY A 71 1.91 12.88 -5.62
N ASN A 72 1.96 12.05 -6.67
CA ASN A 72 0.87 11.15 -7.06
C ASN A 72 1.15 9.68 -6.69
N VAL A 73 2.11 9.43 -5.80
CA VAL A 73 2.51 8.08 -5.41
C VAL A 73 2.20 7.87 -3.94
N PHE A 74 1.39 6.86 -3.64
CA PHE A 74 1.18 6.36 -2.29
C PHE A 74 2.33 5.41 -1.97
N SER A 75 3.06 5.66 -0.87
CA SER A 75 4.24 4.88 -0.53
C SER A 75 4.35 4.58 0.96
N MET A 76 4.45 3.31 1.33
CA MET A 76 4.49 2.89 2.73
C MET A 76 5.44 1.70 2.89
N VAL A 77 6.27 1.73 3.93
CA VAL A 77 6.95 0.52 4.41
C VAL A 77 6.12 -0.08 5.52
N VAL A 78 5.82 -1.37 5.40
CA VAL A 78 5.26 -2.19 6.47
C VAL A 78 6.35 -3.11 6.96
N PHE A 79 6.64 -3.04 8.25
CA PHE A 79 7.70 -3.83 8.88
C PHE A 79 7.22 -5.23 9.24
N ASP A 80 8.18 -6.15 9.34
CA ASP A 80 8.00 -7.52 9.85
C ASP A 80 6.89 -8.31 9.16
N LEU A 81 6.59 -7.99 7.89
CA LEU A 81 5.72 -8.79 7.04
C LEU A 81 6.41 -10.08 6.61
N ASP A 82 5.77 -11.20 6.86
CA ASP A 82 6.17 -12.48 6.29
C ASP A 82 5.65 -12.58 4.85
N TYR A 83 6.55 -12.38 3.90
CA TYR A 83 6.22 -12.36 2.47
C TYR A 83 5.97 -13.75 1.88
N GLU A 84 6.25 -14.83 2.60
CA GLU A 84 6.01 -16.19 2.10
C GLU A 84 4.55 -16.61 2.25
N ILE A 85 3.84 -15.96 3.18
CA ILE A 85 2.47 -16.30 3.59
C ILE A 85 1.47 -15.16 3.40
N ILE A 86 1.90 -13.98 2.95
CA ILE A 86 1.02 -12.82 2.74
C ILE A 86 0.84 -12.54 1.25
N GLU A 87 -0.42 -12.35 0.85
CA GLU A 87 -0.82 -11.77 -0.44
C GLU A 87 -1.36 -10.35 -0.19
N TYR A 88 -1.37 -9.51 -1.23
CA TYR A 88 -1.89 -8.14 -1.09
C TYR A 88 -2.72 -7.67 -2.27
N GLY A 89 -3.60 -6.73 -1.98
CA GLY A 89 -4.33 -5.93 -2.95
C GLY A 89 -4.38 -4.47 -2.51
N LEU A 90 -5.05 -3.65 -3.31
CA LEU A 90 -5.22 -2.23 -3.05
C LEU A 90 -6.69 -1.85 -3.18
N ARG A 91 -7.20 -1.01 -2.30
CA ARG A 91 -8.47 -0.29 -2.52
C ARG A 91 -8.14 1.16 -2.80
N MET A 92 -8.77 1.74 -3.82
CA MET A 92 -8.60 3.15 -4.14
C MET A 92 -9.95 3.86 -4.15
N ASP A 93 -10.00 4.99 -3.44
CA ASP A 93 -11.15 5.89 -3.48
C ASP A 93 -10.84 7.14 -4.31
N GLY A 94 -11.87 7.80 -4.82
CA GLY A 94 -11.72 8.94 -5.71
C GLY A 94 -13.01 9.28 -6.44
N PRO A 95 -12.94 10.20 -7.41
CA PRO A 95 -14.09 10.58 -8.20
C PRO A 95 -14.73 9.39 -8.94
N ASN A 96 -16.05 9.22 -8.81
CA ASN A 96 -16.81 8.21 -9.54
C ASN A 96 -17.82 8.89 -10.46
N GLN A 97 -17.32 9.38 -11.59
CA GLN A 97 -18.10 10.03 -12.65
C GLN A 97 -17.91 9.25 -13.96
N PRO A 98 -18.65 8.15 -14.19
CA PRO A 98 -18.43 7.27 -15.35
C PRO A 98 -18.49 7.97 -16.70
N HIS A 99 -19.35 8.98 -16.84
CA HIS A 99 -19.48 9.79 -18.06
C HIS A 99 -18.23 10.64 -18.38
N LEU A 100 -17.35 10.85 -17.40
CA LEU A 100 -16.04 11.50 -17.55
C LEU A 100 -14.88 10.48 -17.54
N GLY A 101 -15.18 9.17 -17.60
CA GLY A 101 -14.20 8.09 -17.54
C GLY A 101 -13.63 7.82 -16.14
N GLN A 102 -14.24 8.36 -15.09
CA GLN A 102 -13.80 8.18 -13.71
C GLN A 102 -14.60 7.08 -13.03
N HIS A 103 -13.92 6.02 -12.57
CA HIS A 103 -14.54 4.79 -12.06
C HIS A 103 -13.96 4.34 -10.70
N PHE A 104 -13.53 5.29 -9.86
CA PHE A 104 -13.04 4.90 -8.53
C PHE A 104 -14.15 4.27 -7.71
N ASN A 105 -13.83 3.16 -7.06
CA ASN A 105 -14.74 2.45 -6.17
C ASN A 105 -13.92 1.75 -5.07
N LYS A 106 -13.97 2.30 -3.86
CA LYS A 106 -13.25 1.75 -2.70
C LYS A 106 -13.72 0.35 -2.30
N GLU A 107 -14.93 -0.06 -2.70
CA GLU A 107 -15.49 -1.38 -2.39
C GLU A 107 -14.88 -2.50 -3.24
N ILE A 108 -14.11 -2.16 -4.28
CA ILE A 108 -13.42 -3.14 -5.13
C ILE A 108 -11.94 -3.24 -4.71
N ILE A 109 -11.48 -4.48 -4.55
CA ILE A 109 -10.07 -4.79 -4.34
C ILE A 109 -9.39 -4.89 -5.71
N LEU A 110 -8.35 -4.10 -5.89
CA LEU A 110 -7.57 -4.00 -7.12
C LEU A 110 -6.26 -4.78 -6.96
N LEU A 111 -5.84 -5.42 -8.06
CA LEU A 111 -4.49 -5.94 -8.17
C LEU A 111 -3.50 -4.79 -8.38
N ASP A 112 -2.29 -4.95 -7.87
CA ASP A 112 -1.23 -4.00 -8.11
C ASP A 112 -0.75 -4.09 -9.57
N PRO A 113 -0.80 -3.00 -10.36
CA PRO A 113 -0.32 -3.00 -11.75
C PRO A 113 1.18 -3.31 -11.89
N TYR A 114 1.94 -3.24 -10.78
CA TYR A 114 3.37 -3.54 -10.72
C TYR A 114 3.67 -4.85 -9.97
N ALA A 115 2.66 -5.68 -9.70
CA ALA A 115 2.87 -7.01 -9.13
C ALA A 115 3.82 -7.83 -10.02
N LYS A 116 4.70 -8.61 -9.38
CA LYS A 116 5.69 -9.44 -10.07
C LYS A 116 5.29 -10.92 -10.15
N ALA A 117 4.31 -11.33 -9.35
CA ALA A 117 3.72 -12.66 -9.30
C ALA A 117 2.32 -12.55 -8.68
#